data_AF-A0A644UF30-F1
#
_entry.id   AF-A0A644UF30-F1
#
_cell.length_a   1.000
_cell.length_b   1.000
_cell.length_c   1.000
_cell.angle_alpha   90.00
_cell.angle_beta   90.00
_cell.angle_gamma   90.00
#
_symmetry.space_group_name_H-M   'P 1'
#
loop_
_entity.id
_entity.type
_entity.pdbx_description
1 polymer ?
#
loop_
_entity_poly.entity_id
_entity_poly.type
_entity_poly.pdbx_seq_one_letter_code
_entity_poly.pdbx_strand_id
1 'polypeptide(L)'
;MNNKIILGSVLILSCSVLFCKYTKAQNYDANFDKPITSQRGQFIYVELPPIKTETGVLYFLDRNLGAVSTNPETSDSWGDLYQWGRNTDGHEKRFSDTTLTKSSIIEVSHNKFIVDERKSNDWLTNSQEDLWQGTNGINNPCPCGYRLPTQKEWRAVLNLGYEVKLNSSGYYYLSIDDGKLILPCAGLRSAYTGNFQHIGTRGYYWASDAINKGTSGCIDFNKEEFTTNISIFGFRCFGRSIRCVRSE
;
A
#
# COMPACT_ATOMS: atom_id res chain seq x y z
N MET A 1 16.49 3.18 -69.17
CA MET A 1 16.80 4.05 -68.02
C MET A 1 15.74 3.83 -66.95
N ASN A 2 16.18 3.24 -65.82
CA ASN A 2 15.58 3.13 -64.48
C ASN A 2 14.05 3.12 -64.30
N ASN A 3 13.48 1.93 -64.05
CA ASN A 3 12.26 1.78 -63.26
C ASN A 3 12.60 1.38 -61.82
N LYS A 4 12.36 2.31 -60.88
CA LYS A 4 12.44 2.10 -59.43
C LYS A 4 11.26 1.24 -58.98
N ILE A 5 11.53 0.13 -58.31
CA ILE A 5 10.56 -0.58 -57.49
C ILE A 5 10.71 -0.04 -56.06
N ILE A 6 9.69 0.64 -55.55
CA ILE A 6 9.60 1.06 -54.14
C ILE A 6 8.86 -0.06 -53.40
N LEU A 7 9.56 -0.81 -52.56
CA LEU A 7 8.91 -1.68 -51.57
C LEU A 7 8.39 -0.82 -50.42
N GLY A 8 7.08 -0.75 -50.25
CA GLY A 8 6.44 -0.16 -49.08
C GLY A 8 6.55 -1.10 -47.89
N SER A 9 7.27 -0.69 -46.84
CA SER A 9 7.33 -1.38 -45.55
C SER A 9 6.02 -1.13 -44.78
N VAL A 10 5.26 -2.19 -44.54
CA VAL A 10 4.11 -2.16 -43.62
C VAL A 10 4.65 -2.11 -42.20
N LEU A 11 4.49 -0.96 -41.54
CA LEU A 11 4.82 -0.79 -40.13
C LEU A 11 3.72 -1.45 -39.29
N ILE A 12 3.95 -2.66 -38.80
CA ILE A 12 3.08 -3.29 -37.81
C ILE A 12 3.35 -2.59 -36.47
N LEU A 13 2.50 -1.64 -36.09
CA LEU A 13 2.46 -1.13 -34.72
C LEU A 13 2.00 -2.30 -33.83
N SER A 14 2.94 -2.96 -33.16
CA SER A 14 2.62 -3.82 -32.03
C SER A 14 2.11 -2.94 -30.90
N CYS A 15 0.79 -2.80 -30.80
CA CYS A 15 0.14 -2.24 -29.64
C CYS A 15 0.33 -3.25 -28.50
N SER A 16 1.44 -3.15 -27.78
CA SER A 16 1.67 -3.88 -26.54
C SER A 16 0.67 -3.35 -25.51
N VAL A 17 -0.50 -3.97 -25.48
CA VAL A 17 -1.45 -3.81 -24.37
C VAL A 17 -0.69 -4.27 -23.12
N LEU A 18 -0.28 -3.32 -22.27
CA LEU A 18 0.25 -3.62 -20.95
C LEU A 18 -0.86 -4.31 -20.15
N PHE A 19 -0.91 -5.64 -20.20
CA PHE A 19 -1.73 -6.43 -19.29
C PHE A 19 -1.10 -6.36 -17.91
N CYS A 20 -1.53 -5.39 -17.11
CA CYS A 20 -1.26 -5.42 -15.69
C CYS A 20 -2.17 -6.46 -15.01
N LYS A 21 -1.63 -7.18 -14.01
CA LYS A 21 -2.42 -8.12 -13.21
C LYS A 21 -3.47 -7.35 -12.40
N TYR A 22 -4.75 -7.61 -12.66
CA TYR A 22 -5.83 -7.16 -11.76
C TYR A 22 -5.60 -7.77 -10.37
N THR A 23 -5.49 -6.93 -9.34
CA THR A 23 -5.24 -7.38 -7.98
C THR A 23 -6.57 -7.69 -7.29
N LYS A 24 -6.60 -8.68 -6.39
CA LYS A 24 -7.83 -8.99 -5.63
C LYS A 24 -8.26 -7.82 -4.74
N ALA A 25 -7.33 -6.93 -4.36
CA ALA A 25 -7.62 -5.74 -3.56
C ALA A 25 -8.55 -4.77 -4.28
N GLN A 26 -8.62 -4.85 -5.62
CA GLN A 26 -9.48 -4.02 -6.46
C GLN A 26 -10.93 -4.50 -6.56
N ASN A 27 -11.27 -5.66 -6.00
CA ASN A 27 -12.50 -6.33 -6.41
C ASN A 27 -13.42 -6.75 -5.26
N TYR A 28 -13.04 -6.67 -3.97
CA TYR A 28 -13.82 -7.30 -2.87
C TYR A 28 -14.08 -6.39 -1.68
N ASP A 29 -15.24 -6.60 -1.02
CA ASP A 29 -15.62 -5.87 0.19
C ASP A 29 -14.71 -6.18 1.40
N ALA A 30 -14.95 -5.49 2.51
CA ALA A 30 -14.15 -5.62 3.73
C ALA A 30 -14.11 -7.05 4.30
N ASN A 31 -15.04 -7.92 3.90
CA ASN A 31 -15.12 -9.32 4.35
C ASN A 31 -14.78 -10.34 3.24
N PHE A 32 -14.47 -9.87 2.02
CA PHE A 32 -14.42 -10.68 0.80
C PHE A 32 -15.69 -11.47 0.48
N ASP A 33 -16.81 -11.10 1.09
CA ASP A 33 -18.07 -11.81 0.90
C ASP A 33 -18.67 -11.47 -0.47
N LYS A 34 -18.42 -10.26 -0.98
CA LYS A 34 -18.98 -9.77 -2.24
C LYS A 34 -18.00 -8.93 -3.04
N PRO A 35 -18.08 -8.96 -4.38
CA PRO A 35 -17.35 -8.03 -5.20
C PRO A 35 -17.82 -6.58 -4.97
N ILE A 36 -16.92 -5.62 -4.74
CA ILE A 36 -17.31 -4.20 -4.71
C ILE A 36 -17.59 -3.74 -6.13
N THR A 37 -18.87 -3.73 -6.46
CA THR A 37 -19.40 -3.22 -7.72
C THR A 37 -19.70 -1.74 -7.56
N SER A 38 -18.69 -0.89 -7.75
CA SER A 38 -18.96 0.40 -8.39
C SER A 38 -18.92 0.17 -9.91
N GLN A 39 -19.60 1.00 -10.71
CA GLN A 39 -19.88 0.73 -12.14
C GLN A 39 -18.70 0.05 -12.86
N ARG A 40 -18.95 -1.15 -13.42
CA ARG A 40 -17.96 -2.05 -14.06
C ARG A 40 -17.04 -2.88 -13.14
N GLY A 41 -17.33 -3.01 -11.84
CA GLY A 41 -16.70 -4.02 -10.99
C GLY A 41 -15.27 -3.70 -10.53
N GLN A 42 -14.94 -2.42 -10.39
CA GLN A 42 -13.67 -1.96 -9.83
C GLN A 42 -13.96 -1.02 -8.64
N PHE A 43 -13.17 -1.05 -7.58
CA PHE A 43 -13.11 0.10 -6.67
C PHE A 43 -12.68 1.33 -7.48
N ILE A 44 -13.50 2.38 -7.49
CA ILE A 44 -13.08 3.68 -8.01
C ILE A 44 -12.29 4.36 -6.91
N TYR A 45 -10.99 4.08 -6.87
CA TYR A 45 -10.05 4.99 -6.22
C TYR A 45 -9.94 6.24 -7.10
N VAL A 46 -10.01 7.41 -6.49
CA VAL A 46 -9.81 8.67 -7.21
C VAL A 46 -8.34 9.05 -7.11
N GLU A 47 -7.75 9.42 -8.24
CA GLU A 47 -6.42 10.02 -8.25
C GLU A 47 -6.48 11.45 -7.69
N LEU A 48 -5.64 11.73 -6.70
CA LEU A 48 -5.49 13.05 -6.12
C LEU A 48 -4.70 13.98 -7.05
N PRO A 49 -4.85 15.31 -6.90
CA PRO A 49 -4.02 16.28 -7.60
C PRO A 49 -2.52 15.99 -7.45
N PRO A 50 -1.69 16.38 -8.44
CA PRO A 50 -0.26 16.13 -8.42
C PRO A 50 0.42 16.78 -7.21
N ILE A 51 1.26 16.00 -6.54
CA ILE A 51 2.16 16.47 -5.49
C ILE A 51 3.57 16.53 -6.08
N LYS A 52 4.12 17.75 -6.19
CA LYS A 52 5.46 17.99 -6.71
C LYS A 52 6.47 17.89 -5.57
N THR A 53 7.44 17.00 -5.70
CA THR A 53 8.51 16.81 -4.71
C THR A 53 9.88 16.85 -5.39
N GLU A 54 10.95 16.77 -4.61
CA GLU A 54 12.31 16.61 -5.11
C GLU A 54 12.55 15.26 -5.83
N THR A 55 11.63 14.31 -5.71
CA THR A 55 11.67 13.02 -6.41
C THR A 55 10.86 12.99 -7.70
N GLY A 56 10.17 14.08 -8.06
CA GLY A 56 9.30 14.16 -9.23
C GLY A 56 7.84 14.49 -8.89
N VAL A 57 6.92 14.21 -9.80
CA VAL A 57 5.48 14.42 -9.60
C VAL A 57 4.84 13.09 -9.19
N LEU A 58 4.15 13.11 -8.05
CA LEU A 58 3.48 11.95 -7.48
C LEU A 58 1.96 12.12 -7.50
N TYR A 59 1.26 11.07 -7.90
CA TYR A 59 -0.20 11.00 -7.94
C TYR A 59 -0.66 9.88 -7.00
N PHE A 60 -1.20 10.27 -5.84
CA PHE A 60 -1.68 9.34 -4.83
C PHE A 60 -3.14 8.98 -5.06
N LEU A 61 -3.55 7.80 -4.59
CA LEU A 61 -4.97 7.44 -4.48
C LEU A 61 -5.61 8.07 -3.23
N ASP A 62 -6.87 8.45 -3.35
CA ASP A 62 -7.66 9.21 -2.36
C ASP A 62 -7.86 8.52 -1.01
N ARG A 63 -7.77 7.19 -0.94
CA ARG A 63 -7.90 6.42 0.32
C ARG A 63 -6.92 5.25 0.41
N ASN A 64 -6.79 4.69 1.63
CA ASN A 64 -5.99 3.49 1.86
C ASN A 64 -6.60 2.31 1.10
N LEU A 65 -5.77 1.35 0.68
CA LEU A 65 -6.32 0.12 0.09
C LEU A 65 -7.28 -0.56 1.07
N GLY A 66 -8.46 -0.93 0.58
CA GLY A 66 -9.52 -1.55 1.38
C GLY A 66 -10.40 -0.56 2.15
N ALA A 67 -10.12 0.75 2.12
CA ALA A 67 -10.97 1.75 2.74
C ALA A 67 -12.22 1.99 1.90
N VAL A 68 -13.37 2.12 2.56
CA VAL A 68 -14.66 2.38 1.90
C VAL A 68 -15.04 3.87 1.90
N SER A 69 -14.30 4.69 2.64
CA SER A 69 -14.51 6.13 2.74
C SER A 69 -13.20 6.93 2.58
N THR A 70 -13.28 8.14 2.05
CA THR A 70 -12.21 9.15 2.12
C THR A 70 -12.30 10.01 3.37
N ASN A 71 -13.42 9.93 4.11
CA ASN A 71 -13.68 10.80 5.24
C ASN A 71 -12.80 10.40 6.44
N PRO A 72 -11.77 11.20 6.80
CA PRO A 72 -10.86 10.87 7.91
C PRO A 72 -11.55 10.92 9.28
N GLU A 73 -12.80 11.39 9.37
CA GLU A 73 -13.61 11.39 10.59
C GLU A 73 -14.05 9.97 11.01
N THR A 74 -14.00 9.00 10.09
CA THR A 74 -14.59 7.66 10.27
C THR A 74 -13.55 6.55 10.19
N SER A 75 -13.76 5.45 10.91
CA SER A 75 -12.92 4.25 10.78
C SER A 75 -12.94 3.63 9.37
N ASP A 76 -13.96 3.95 8.59
CA ASP A 76 -14.14 3.52 7.21
C ASP A 76 -13.03 4.01 6.26
N SER A 77 -12.26 5.03 6.67
CA SER A 77 -11.11 5.52 5.91
C SER A 77 -9.80 4.78 6.19
N TRP A 78 -9.77 3.88 7.18
CA TRP A 78 -8.52 3.26 7.63
C TRP A 78 -7.98 2.20 6.67
N GLY A 79 -8.86 1.51 5.96
CA GLY A 79 -8.50 0.43 5.03
C GLY A 79 -7.93 -0.81 5.69
N ASP A 80 -7.24 -1.64 4.91
CA ASP A 80 -6.71 -2.95 5.31
C ASP A 80 -5.25 -2.87 5.81
N LEU A 81 -4.78 -3.94 6.45
CA LEU A 81 -3.48 -4.03 7.12
C LEU A 81 -2.64 -5.19 6.58
N TYR A 82 -1.77 -4.90 5.62
CA TYR A 82 -1.01 -5.87 4.85
C TYR A 82 0.30 -6.28 5.54
N GLN A 83 0.68 -7.55 5.40
CA GLN A 83 2.05 -8.00 5.68
C GLN A 83 2.93 -7.70 4.47
N TRP A 84 4.13 -7.15 4.72
CA TRP A 84 4.94 -6.59 3.63
C TRP A 84 5.30 -7.64 2.58
N GLY A 85 5.08 -7.35 1.30
CA GLY A 85 5.38 -8.24 0.19
C GLY A 85 4.36 -9.36 -0.04
N ARG A 86 3.36 -9.54 0.84
CA ARG A 86 2.35 -10.58 0.68
C ARG A 86 1.29 -10.14 -0.34
N ASN A 87 0.84 -11.07 -1.17
CA ASN A 87 -0.25 -10.83 -2.11
C ASN A 87 -1.54 -10.49 -1.36
N THR A 88 -2.47 -9.78 -2.01
CA THR A 88 -3.84 -9.62 -1.53
C THR A 88 -4.56 -10.96 -1.63
N ASP A 89 -4.55 -11.71 -0.54
CA ASP A 89 -5.09 -13.06 -0.47
C ASP A 89 -6.22 -13.21 0.55
N GLY A 90 -6.51 -12.18 1.35
CA GLY A 90 -7.32 -12.41 2.54
C GLY A 90 -6.81 -11.82 3.83
N HIS A 91 -5.50 -11.96 4.03
CA HIS A 91 -4.87 -11.76 5.33
C HIS A 91 -4.89 -10.31 5.80
N GLU A 92 -4.98 -9.38 4.86
CA GLU A 92 -4.90 -7.96 5.13
C GLU A 92 -6.17 -7.45 5.82
N LYS A 93 -7.29 -8.17 5.72
CA LYS A 93 -8.51 -7.74 6.37
C LYS A 93 -8.29 -7.70 7.85
N ARG A 94 -8.78 -6.63 8.45
CA ARG A 94 -8.60 -6.35 9.87
C ARG A 94 -8.93 -7.58 10.72
N PHE A 95 -10.08 -8.20 10.44
CA PHE A 95 -10.60 -9.34 11.22
C PHE A 95 -10.34 -10.71 10.59
N SER A 96 -9.37 -10.85 9.66
CA SER A 96 -9.01 -12.18 9.16
C SER A 96 -8.56 -13.07 10.33
N ASP A 97 -8.77 -14.39 10.22
CA ASP A 97 -8.19 -15.34 11.17
C ASP A 97 -6.66 -15.23 11.22
N THR A 98 -6.07 -15.76 12.29
CA THR A 98 -4.61 -15.85 12.45
C THR A 98 -4.10 -17.29 12.29
N THR A 99 -2.81 -17.41 11.98
CA THR A 99 -2.07 -18.68 12.02
C THR A 99 -0.68 -18.44 12.57
N LEU A 100 -0.14 -19.41 13.32
CA LEU A 100 1.25 -19.40 13.79
C LEU A 100 2.24 -20.01 12.78
N THR A 101 1.72 -20.54 11.67
CA THR A 101 2.54 -21.22 10.66
C THR A 101 3.03 -20.21 9.64
N LYS A 102 4.35 -19.94 9.66
CA LYS A 102 5.01 -19.15 8.61
C LYS A 102 4.97 -19.86 7.27
N SER A 103 4.94 -19.09 6.19
CA SER A 103 5.02 -19.64 4.84
C SER A 103 6.47 -19.83 4.40
N SER A 104 6.74 -20.87 3.63
CA SER A 104 8.01 -21.06 2.92
C SER A 104 7.96 -20.62 1.46
N ILE A 105 6.77 -20.25 0.97
CA ILE A 105 6.52 -19.84 -0.41
C ILE A 105 5.78 -18.50 -0.45
N ILE A 106 5.96 -17.75 -1.54
CA ILE A 106 5.37 -16.42 -1.71
C ILE A 106 3.86 -16.47 -1.98
N GLU A 107 3.36 -17.57 -2.55
CA GLU A 107 1.95 -17.83 -2.80
C GLU A 107 1.35 -18.61 -1.63
N VAL A 108 0.80 -17.90 -0.64
CA VAL A 108 0.21 -18.52 0.55
C VAL A 108 -1.15 -19.13 0.19
N SER A 109 -1.36 -20.40 0.53
CA SER A 109 -2.59 -21.14 0.20
C SER A 109 -3.78 -20.86 1.14
N HIS A 110 -3.69 -19.83 1.99
CA HIS A 110 -4.73 -19.43 2.93
C HIS A 110 -4.79 -17.91 3.10
N ASN A 111 -5.95 -17.43 3.55
CA ASN A 111 -6.24 -16.03 3.82
C ASN A 111 -5.93 -15.56 5.25
N LYS A 112 -5.26 -16.38 6.08
CA LYS A 112 -4.99 -16.03 7.48
C LYS A 112 -3.79 -15.10 7.63
N PHE A 113 -3.87 -14.18 8.59
CA PHE A 113 -2.75 -13.33 9.01
C PHE A 113 -1.71 -14.17 9.76
N ILE A 114 -0.46 -14.12 9.32
CA ILE A 114 0.61 -14.92 9.93
C ILE A 114 1.15 -14.17 11.15
N VAL A 115 0.93 -14.77 12.32
CA VAL A 115 1.51 -14.35 13.60
C VAL A 115 2.77 -15.16 13.82
N ASP A 116 3.85 -14.51 14.24
CA ASP A 116 5.13 -15.13 14.54
C ASP A 116 5.59 -14.76 15.95
N GLU A 117 5.25 -15.63 16.91
CA GLU A 117 5.64 -15.50 18.31
C GLU A 117 7.16 -15.59 18.52
N ARG A 118 7.91 -16.12 17.55
CA ARG A 118 9.38 -16.23 17.61
C ARG A 118 10.09 -14.94 17.19
N LYS A 119 9.33 -13.92 16.77
CA LYS A 119 9.83 -12.58 16.42
C LYS A 119 10.93 -12.60 15.36
N SER A 120 10.76 -13.41 14.31
CA SER A 120 11.68 -13.52 13.18
C SER A 120 11.54 -12.39 12.14
N ASN A 121 10.70 -11.39 12.42
CA ASN A 121 10.45 -10.17 11.65
C ASN A 121 9.80 -10.35 10.27
N ASP A 122 9.68 -11.58 9.77
CA ASP A 122 9.11 -11.88 8.45
C ASP A 122 8.00 -12.94 8.55
N TRP A 123 7.02 -12.88 7.66
CA TRP A 123 6.00 -13.92 7.51
C TRP A 123 6.49 -15.09 6.65
N LEU A 124 7.54 -14.87 5.83
CA LEU A 124 8.27 -15.89 5.11
C LEU A 124 9.40 -16.49 5.97
N THR A 125 9.62 -17.79 5.90
CA THR A 125 10.81 -18.43 6.50
C THR A 125 12.10 -17.99 5.80
N ASN A 126 12.03 -17.79 4.48
CA ASN A 126 13.10 -17.26 3.65
C ASN A 126 12.66 -15.91 3.05
N SER A 127 13.17 -14.81 3.62
CA SER A 127 12.85 -13.45 3.16
C SER A 127 13.15 -13.26 1.68
N GLN A 128 12.23 -12.59 0.97
CA GLN A 128 12.37 -12.16 -0.42
C GLN A 128 12.28 -10.65 -0.48
N GLU A 129 13.09 -10.01 -1.32
CA GLU A 129 13.26 -8.55 -1.32
C GLU A 129 12.55 -7.85 -2.48
N ASP A 130 12.07 -8.59 -3.49
CA ASP A 130 11.58 -8.12 -4.79
C ASP A 130 10.05 -8.27 -4.97
N LEU A 131 9.31 -8.44 -3.87
CA LEU A 131 7.87 -8.70 -3.90
C LEU A 131 6.98 -7.49 -4.27
N TRP A 132 7.33 -6.27 -3.85
CA TRP A 132 6.54 -5.03 -4.05
C TRP A 132 7.27 -3.96 -4.87
N GLN A 133 8.27 -4.37 -5.66
CA GLN A 133 9.20 -3.48 -6.33
C GLN A 133 8.59 -2.90 -7.61
N GLY A 134 8.17 -1.63 -7.53
CA GLY A 134 7.63 -0.90 -8.67
C GLY A 134 6.24 -1.38 -9.10
N THR A 135 5.76 -0.84 -10.22
CA THR A 135 4.40 -1.11 -10.74
C THR A 135 4.20 -2.58 -11.14
N ASN A 136 5.27 -3.24 -11.58
CA ASN A 136 5.27 -4.66 -11.97
C ASN A 136 5.77 -5.60 -10.85
N GLY A 137 5.79 -5.12 -9.60
CA GLY A 137 6.19 -5.95 -8.46
C GLY A 137 5.35 -7.23 -8.37
N ILE A 138 6.00 -8.36 -8.02
CA ILE A 138 5.42 -9.72 -8.05
C ILE A 138 4.04 -9.78 -7.38
N ASN A 139 3.93 -9.17 -6.21
CA ASN A 139 2.76 -9.14 -5.34
C ASN A 139 2.23 -7.72 -5.12
N ASN A 140 2.50 -6.77 -6.03
CA ASN A 140 2.01 -5.39 -5.91
C ASN A 140 0.48 -5.39 -5.70
N PRO A 141 -0.03 -4.93 -4.54
CA PRO A 141 -1.46 -4.96 -4.25
C PRO A 141 -2.21 -3.76 -4.85
N CYS A 142 -1.48 -2.74 -5.33
CA CYS A 142 -2.07 -1.52 -5.86
C CYS A 142 -2.75 -1.73 -7.22
N PRO A 143 -3.74 -0.89 -7.57
CA PRO A 143 -4.35 -0.89 -8.87
C PRO A 143 -3.35 -0.73 -10.02
N CYS A 144 -3.72 -1.21 -11.20
CA CYS A 144 -2.88 -1.10 -12.38
C CYS A 144 -2.40 0.33 -12.67
N GLY A 145 -1.10 0.46 -12.91
CA GLY A 145 -0.43 1.76 -13.04
C GLY A 145 0.07 2.35 -11.72
N TYR A 146 -0.40 1.85 -10.58
CA TYR A 146 0.01 2.28 -9.24
C TYR A 146 0.87 1.23 -8.54
N ARG A 147 1.59 1.70 -7.53
CA ARG A 147 2.49 0.92 -6.67
C ARG A 147 2.49 1.50 -5.26
N LEU A 148 3.22 0.87 -4.36
CA LEU A 148 3.55 1.52 -3.09
C LEU A 148 4.57 2.66 -3.32
N PRO A 149 4.55 3.70 -2.48
CA PRO A 149 5.61 4.69 -2.43
C PRO A 149 6.91 4.06 -1.95
N THR A 150 8.03 4.56 -2.42
CA THR A 150 9.35 4.27 -1.86
C THR A 150 9.55 5.05 -0.56
N GLN A 151 10.51 4.65 0.26
CA GLN A 151 10.98 5.39 1.42
C GLN A 151 11.45 6.80 1.01
N LYS A 152 12.09 6.92 -0.16
CA LYS A 152 12.56 8.21 -0.68
C LYS A 152 11.38 9.13 -1.00
N GLU A 153 10.34 8.62 -1.65
CA GLU A 153 9.13 9.39 -1.97
C GLU A 153 8.35 9.76 -0.72
N TRP A 154 8.24 8.87 0.26
CA TRP A 154 7.63 9.22 1.55
C TRP A 154 8.35 10.39 2.22
N ARG A 155 9.69 10.37 2.28
CA ARG A 155 10.47 11.50 2.80
C ARG A 155 10.22 12.77 2.01
N ALA A 156 10.19 12.67 0.68
CA ALA A 156 9.99 13.81 -0.21
C ALA A 156 8.62 14.48 -0.01
N VAL A 157 7.56 13.67 0.15
CA VAL A 157 6.21 14.16 0.44
C VAL A 157 6.16 14.80 1.84
N LEU A 158 6.81 14.20 2.84
CA LEU A 158 6.87 14.75 4.20
C LEU A 158 7.67 16.07 4.27
N ASN A 159 8.69 16.26 3.42
CA ASN A 159 9.49 17.48 3.35
C ASN A 159 8.69 18.70 2.85
N LEU A 160 7.52 18.49 2.24
CA LEU A 160 6.62 19.59 1.85
C LEU A 160 5.95 20.26 3.05
N GLY A 161 5.99 19.64 4.22
CA GLY A 161 5.30 20.09 5.41
C GLY A 161 4.01 19.31 5.67
N TYR A 162 3.75 19.07 6.95
CA TYR A 162 2.60 18.29 7.42
C TYR A 162 2.10 18.76 8.77
N GLU A 163 0.84 18.42 9.05
CA GLU A 163 0.20 18.63 10.34
C GLU A 163 -0.47 17.35 10.81
N VAL A 164 -0.29 17.00 12.10
CA VAL A 164 -1.10 15.94 12.73
C VAL A 164 -2.35 16.57 13.33
N LYS A 165 -3.51 16.23 12.77
CA LYS A 165 -4.83 16.75 13.14
C LYS A 165 -5.60 15.72 13.96
N LEU A 166 -6.45 16.21 14.86
CA LEU A 166 -7.39 15.42 15.63
C LEU A 166 -8.80 15.69 15.09
N ASN A 167 -9.51 14.62 14.76
CA ASN A 167 -10.86 14.68 14.22
C ASN A 167 -11.92 14.77 15.35
N SER A 168 -13.16 15.03 14.99
CA SER A 168 -14.27 15.18 15.95
C SER A 168 -14.60 13.89 16.72
N SER A 169 -14.28 12.74 16.14
CA SER A 169 -14.43 11.40 16.73
C SER A 169 -13.23 10.96 17.59
N GLY A 170 -12.23 11.83 17.77
CA GLY A 170 -11.03 11.55 18.58
C GLY A 170 -9.94 10.75 17.87
N TYR A 171 -10.01 10.57 16.54
CA TYR A 171 -8.94 9.93 15.77
C TYR A 171 -7.99 10.94 15.13
N TYR A 172 -6.71 10.61 15.11
CA TYR A 172 -5.70 11.41 14.47
C TYR A 172 -5.57 11.09 12.97
N TYR A 173 -5.08 12.06 12.21
CA TYR A 173 -4.66 11.87 10.83
C TYR A 173 -3.54 12.86 10.48
N LEU A 174 -2.70 12.49 9.51
CA LEU A 174 -1.68 13.36 8.95
C LEU A 174 -2.25 14.08 7.72
N SER A 175 -2.11 15.40 7.71
CA SER A 175 -2.45 16.28 6.60
C SER A 175 -1.16 16.79 5.99
N ILE A 176 -0.86 16.41 4.75
CA ILE A 176 0.40 16.77 4.07
C ILE A 176 0.09 17.72 2.92
N ASP A 177 0.99 18.69 2.68
CA ASP A 177 0.91 19.67 1.58
C ASP A 177 -0.49 20.35 1.55
N ASP A 178 -0.81 21.03 2.64
CA ASP A 178 -2.08 21.74 2.85
C ASP A 178 -3.34 20.86 2.68
N GLY A 179 -3.20 19.56 2.96
CA GLY A 179 -4.31 18.61 2.91
C GLY A 179 -4.52 17.95 1.55
N LYS A 180 -3.59 18.11 0.60
CA LYS A 180 -3.61 17.36 -0.67
C LYS A 180 -3.49 15.86 -0.46
N LEU A 181 -2.81 15.43 0.60
CA LEU A 181 -2.76 14.03 1.02
C LEU A 181 -3.15 13.90 2.49
N ILE A 182 -4.17 13.09 2.74
CA ILE A 182 -4.64 12.73 4.09
C ILE A 182 -4.33 11.27 4.39
N LEU A 183 -3.60 11.02 5.47
CA LEU A 183 -3.26 9.69 5.97
C LEU A 183 -3.88 9.45 7.35
N PRO A 184 -4.97 8.65 7.46
CA PRO A 184 -5.57 8.32 8.75
C PRO A 184 -4.64 7.54 9.68
N CYS A 185 -4.74 7.75 11.00
CA CYS A 185 -4.08 6.91 12.01
C CYS A 185 -4.81 5.57 12.18
N ALA A 186 -4.63 4.69 11.20
CA ALA A 186 -5.30 3.40 11.09
C ALA A 186 -4.78 2.32 12.08
N GLY A 187 -3.73 2.62 12.85
CA GLY A 187 -2.99 1.69 13.68
C GLY A 187 -2.32 0.57 12.87
N LEU A 188 -1.93 -0.50 13.55
CA LEU A 188 -1.32 -1.69 12.95
C LEU A 188 -1.90 -2.98 13.53
N ARG A 189 -1.61 -4.11 12.87
CA ARG A 189 -1.88 -5.45 13.40
C ARG A 189 -0.57 -6.09 13.85
N SER A 190 -0.50 -6.44 15.12
CA SER A 190 0.68 -7.02 15.75
C SER A 190 1.00 -8.38 15.17
N ALA A 191 2.22 -8.54 14.66
CA ALA A 191 2.72 -9.84 14.21
C ALA A 191 2.95 -10.83 15.35
N TYR A 192 2.94 -10.38 16.61
CA TYR A 192 3.28 -11.23 17.75
C TYR A 192 2.05 -11.77 18.46
N THR A 193 0.91 -11.09 18.32
CA THR A 193 -0.33 -11.43 19.03
C THR A 193 -1.54 -11.49 18.12
N GLY A 194 -1.46 -10.98 16.89
CA GLY A 194 -2.62 -10.80 16.01
C GLY A 194 -3.54 -9.64 16.39
N ASN A 195 -3.31 -9.00 17.54
CA ASN A 195 -4.13 -7.89 18.06
C ASN A 195 -3.83 -6.57 17.35
N PHE A 196 -4.81 -5.68 17.30
CA PHE A 196 -4.61 -4.31 16.84
C PHE A 196 -3.90 -3.46 17.88
N GLN A 197 -3.08 -2.53 17.40
CA GLN A 197 -2.37 -1.56 18.24
C GLN A 197 -2.54 -0.17 17.66
N HIS A 198 -2.63 0.82 18.56
CA HIS A 198 -2.60 2.26 18.23
C HIS A 198 -3.68 2.72 17.25
N ILE A 199 -4.83 2.04 17.27
CA ILE A 199 -6.00 2.42 16.48
C ILE A 199 -6.40 3.86 16.81
N GLY A 200 -6.55 4.69 15.79
CA GLY A 200 -6.91 6.10 15.92
C GLY A 200 -5.80 7.01 16.42
N THR A 201 -4.63 6.49 16.82
CA THR A 201 -3.57 7.29 17.47
C THR A 201 -2.24 7.31 16.74
N ARG A 202 -1.92 6.28 15.95
CA ARG A 202 -0.71 6.26 15.11
C ARG A 202 -1.00 5.79 13.70
N GLY A 203 -0.26 6.33 12.73
CA GLY A 203 -0.32 5.95 11.32
C GLY A 203 0.86 5.06 10.95
N TYR A 204 0.57 3.90 10.36
CA TYR A 204 1.59 2.96 9.89
C TYR A 204 1.37 2.66 8.42
N TYR A 205 2.33 3.03 7.57
CA TYR A 205 2.21 2.90 6.12
C TYR A 205 3.43 2.23 5.53
N TRP A 206 3.22 1.24 4.68
CA TRP A 206 4.34 0.57 4.02
C TRP A 206 5.00 1.44 2.94
N ALA A 207 6.30 1.23 2.77
CA ALA A 207 7.04 1.60 1.58
C ALA A 207 7.40 0.35 0.76
N SER A 208 7.69 0.52 -0.52
CA SER A 208 8.07 -0.59 -1.40
C SER A 208 9.48 -1.12 -1.16
N ASP A 209 10.37 -0.38 -0.51
CA ASP A 209 11.78 -0.78 -0.43
C ASP A 209 12.02 -1.84 0.65
N ALA A 210 12.63 -2.95 0.24
CA ALA A 210 13.29 -3.87 1.16
C ALA A 210 14.55 -3.21 1.74
N ILE A 211 14.83 -3.42 3.02
CA ILE A 211 16.04 -2.87 3.68
C ILE A 211 17.02 -3.98 4.02
N ASN A 212 16.55 -5.00 4.75
CA ASN A 212 17.33 -6.17 5.14
C ASN A 212 16.39 -7.36 5.39
N LYS A 213 16.95 -8.50 5.79
CA LYS A 213 16.18 -9.70 6.12
C LYS A 213 15.08 -9.41 7.15
N GLY A 214 13.82 -9.57 6.73
CA GLY A 214 12.65 -9.35 7.56
C GLY A 214 12.29 -7.89 7.83
N THR A 215 12.98 -6.91 7.23
CA THR A 215 12.69 -5.49 7.41
C THR A 215 12.54 -4.78 6.07
N SER A 216 11.57 -3.86 6.02
CA SER A 216 11.30 -3.00 4.87
C SER A 216 10.99 -1.58 5.30
N GLY A 217 11.03 -0.64 4.37
CA GLY A 217 10.68 0.75 4.63
C GLY A 217 9.21 0.90 5.00
N CYS A 218 8.91 1.83 5.89
CA CYS A 218 7.55 2.26 6.23
C CYS A 218 7.57 3.75 6.59
N ILE A 219 6.44 4.35 6.91
CA ILE A 219 6.40 5.51 7.80
C ILE A 219 5.54 5.16 9.01
N ASP A 220 6.05 5.51 10.19
CA ASP A 220 5.27 5.64 11.42
C ASP A 220 5.10 7.15 11.66
N PHE A 221 3.94 7.57 12.14
CA PHE A 221 3.78 8.91 12.67
C PHE A 221 2.79 8.88 13.82
N ASN A 222 3.08 9.73 14.80
CA ASN A 222 2.25 9.97 15.95
C ASN A 222 2.35 11.45 16.33
N LYS A 223 1.41 11.90 17.16
CA LYS A 223 1.53 13.17 17.88
C LYS A 223 1.97 12.87 19.31
N GLU A 224 3.19 13.22 19.64
CA GLU A 224 3.61 13.50 21.03
C GLU A 224 3.78 15.02 21.15
N GLU A 225 3.67 15.57 22.37
CA GLU A 225 3.44 17.00 22.63
C GLU A 225 4.31 17.97 21.81
N PHE A 226 5.54 17.57 21.44
CA PHE A 226 6.49 18.44 20.71
C PHE A 226 7.26 17.74 19.57
N THR A 227 7.02 16.46 19.27
CA THR A 227 7.78 15.74 18.22
C THR A 227 6.91 14.78 17.42
N THR A 228 7.18 14.69 16.11
CA THR A 228 6.69 13.61 15.26
C THR A 228 7.84 12.64 15.03
N ASN A 229 7.70 11.40 15.48
CA ASN A 229 8.71 10.37 15.23
C ASN A 229 8.39 9.64 13.94
N ILE A 230 9.20 9.87 12.90
CA ILE A 230 9.10 9.13 11.64
C ILE A 230 10.16 8.04 11.62
N SER A 231 9.74 6.81 11.92
CA SER A 231 10.55 5.62 11.67
C SER A 231 10.32 5.13 10.25
N ILE A 232 11.41 4.78 9.57
CA ILE A 232 11.37 4.33 8.17
C ILE A 232 11.91 2.92 8.00
N PHE A 233 11.64 2.10 9.00
CA PHE A 233 11.87 0.66 8.97
C PHE A 233 10.75 -0.04 9.74
N GLY A 234 10.31 -1.19 9.23
CA GLY A 234 9.25 -1.98 9.84
C GLY A 234 9.46 -3.46 9.57
N PHE A 235 9.18 -4.29 10.57
CA PHE A 235 9.20 -5.74 10.44
C PHE A 235 8.07 -6.20 9.51
N ARG A 236 8.45 -6.94 8.46
CA ARG A 236 7.57 -7.36 7.36
C ARG A 236 6.38 -8.21 7.81
N CYS A 237 6.50 -8.89 8.95
CA CYS A 237 5.42 -9.70 9.53
C CYS A 237 4.22 -8.90 10.07
N PHE A 238 4.37 -7.60 10.34
CA PHE A 238 3.28 -6.77 10.90
C PHE A 238 2.32 -6.29 9.81
N GLY A 239 1.04 -6.12 10.19
CA GLY A 239 0.02 -5.55 9.31
C GLY A 239 0.06 -4.03 9.32
N ARG A 240 0.30 -3.38 8.19
CA ARG A 240 0.28 -1.91 8.05
C ARG A 240 -0.53 -1.47 6.84
N SER A 241 -0.94 -0.21 6.84
CA SER A 241 -1.74 0.38 5.77
C SER A 241 -0.92 0.51 4.48
N ILE A 242 -1.63 0.51 3.35
CA ILE A 242 -1.06 0.82 2.04
C ILE A 242 -1.78 2.03 1.46
N ARG A 243 -0.99 3.01 1.01
CA ARG A 243 -1.46 4.18 0.25
C ARG A 243 -0.76 4.17 -1.10
N CYS A 244 -1.50 3.89 -2.17
CA CYS A 244 -0.91 3.71 -3.50
C CYS A 244 -0.57 5.03 -4.18
N VAL A 245 0.46 5.00 -5.02
CA VAL A 245 0.99 6.13 -5.78
C VAL A 245 1.41 5.69 -7.18
N ARG A 246 1.40 6.61 -8.13
CA ARG A 246 2.17 6.52 -9.36
C ARG A 246 3.01 7.78 -9.55
N SER A 247 4.13 7.66 -10.24
CA SER A 247 4.93 8.80 -10.67
C SER A 247 4.60 9.16 -12.12
N GLU A 248 4.82 10.42 -12.49
CA GLU A 248 4.89 10.83 -13.91
C GLU A 248 6.06 10.17 -14.65
#